data_AF-A0A7C6X811-F1
#
_entry.id   AF-A0A7C6X811-F1
#
_cell.length_a   1.000
_cell.length_b   1.000
_cell.length_c   1.000
_cell.angle_alpha   90.00
_cell.angle_beta   90.00
_cell.angle_gamma   90.00
#
_symmetry.space_group_name_H-M   'P 1'
#
loop_
_entity.id
_entity.type
_entity.pdbx_description
1 polymer ?
#
loop_
_entity_poly.entity_id
_entity_poly.type
_entity_poly.pdbx_seq_one_letter_code
_entity_poly.pdbx_strand_id
1 'polypeptide(L)' 'DLKVKGSSTVIKMGTRVTNIKIVDGDHDLDCRVDGQKIMLKSEFMKKA' A
#
# COMPACT_ATOMS: atom_id res chain seq x y z
N ASP A 1 -2.16 9.74 7.71
CA ASP A 1 -0.97 8.86 7.82
C ASP A 1 -1.45 7.47 8.14
N LEU A 2 -1.09 6.47 7.35
CA LEU A 2 -1.54 5.08 7.53
C LEU A 2 -0.41 4.27 8.17
N LYS A 3 -0.62 3.77 9.39
CA LYS A 3 0.33 2.86 10.03
C LYS A 3 0.12 1.46 9.50
N VAL A 4 1.18 0.87 8.96
CA VAL A 4 1.13 -0.48 8.40
C VAL A 4 1.21 -1.48 9.56
N LYS A 5 0.23 -2.38 9.66
CA LYS A 5 0.23 -3.40 10.69
C LYS A 5 1.38 -4.38 10.40
N GLY A 6 2.28 -4.59 11.35
CA GLY A 6 3.46 -5.44 11.19
C GLY A 6 4.75 -4.73 10.74
N SER A 7 4.69 -3.40 10.51
CA SER A 7 5.88 -2.57 10.29
C SER A 7 5.80 -1.29 11.15
N SER A 8 6.95 -0.76 11.55
CA SER A 8 7.04 0.57 12.17
C SER A 8 6.90 1.71 11.14
N THR A 9 6.81 1.38 9.86
CA THR A 9 6.67 2.34 8.77
C THR A 9 5.27 2.97 8.73
N VAL A 10 5.25 4.30 8.77
CA VAL A 10 4.03 5.11 8.61
C VAL A 10 3.99 5.63 7.18
N ILE A 11 3.00 5.22 6.40
CA ILE A 11 2.79 5.71 5.04
C ILE A 11 2.10 7.07 5.12
N LYS A 12 2.78 8.10 4.63
CA LYS A 12 2.21 9.45 4.53
C LYS A 12 1.52 9.64 3.18
N MET A 13 0.58 10.57 3.12
CA MET A 13 -0.01 10.97 1.83
C MET A 13 1.10 11.49 0.91
N GLY A 14 1.15 11.03 -0.35
CA GLY A 14 2.23 11.34 -1.30
C GLY A 14 3.37 10.32 -1.35
N THR A 15 3.32 9.24 -0.55
CA THR A 15 4.29 8.15 -0.66
C THR A 15 4.15 7.44 -2.01
N ARG A 16 5.25 7.34 -2.77
CA ARG A 16 5.24 6.67 -4.07
C ARG A 16 5.26 5.17 -3.86
N VAL A 17 4.24 4.51 -4.41
CA VAL A 17 4.10 3.06 -4.33
C VAL A 17 4.47 2.45 -5.68
N THR A 18 5.18 1.32 -5.66
CA THR A 18 5.66 0.64 -6.86
C THR A 18 5.23 -0.82 -6.88
N ASN A 19 5.26 -1.45 -8.06
CA ASN A 19 4.92 -2.87 -8.23
C ASN A 19 3.51 -3.23 -7.71
N ILE A 20 2.51 -2.49 -8.17
CA ILE A 20 1.10 -2.68 -7.81
C ILE A 20 0.56 -3.90 -8.54
N LYS A 21 0.06 -4.88 -7.78
CA LYS A 21 -0.66 -6.05 -8.27
C LYS A 21 -2.07 -6.00 -7.73
N ILE A 22 -3.03 -6.22 -8.62
CA ILE A 22 -4.43 -6.36 -8.25
C ILE A 22 -4.62 -7.81 -7.83
N VAL A 23 -5.19 -8.01 -6.65
CA VAL A 23 -5.45 -9.35 -6.09
C VAL A 23 -6.94 -9.43 -5.79
N ASP A 24 -7.57 -10.52 -6.21
CA ASP A 24 -8.93 -10.86 -5.79
C ASP A 24 -8.84 -11.55 -4.42
N GLY A 25 -9.22 -10.83 -3.35
CA GLY A 25 -9.13 -11.31 -1.98
C GLY A 25 -9.64 -10.29 -0.94
N ASP A 26 -9.24 -10.45 0.32
CA ASP A 26 -9.59 -9.53 1.43
C ASP A 26 -8.97 -8.12 1.26
N HIS A 27 -7.97 -8.00 0.40
CA HIS A 27 -7.29 -6.76 0.03
C HIS A 27 -7.19 -6.67 -1.50
N ASP A 28 -7.58 -5.51 -2.05
CA ASP A 28 -7.62 -5.31 -3.50
C ASP A 28 -6.22 -5.13 -4.12
N LEU A 29 -5.29 -4.52 -3.37
CA LEU A 29 -3.99 -4.10 -3.89
C LEU A 29 -2.84 -4.64 -3.05
N ASP A 30 -1.98 -5.40 -3.72
CA ASP A 30 -0.70 -5.85 -3.21
C ASP A 30 0.39 -4.98 -3.84
N CYS A 31 1.12 -4.24 -3.02
CA CYS A 31 2.03 -3.20 -3.51
C CYS A 31 3.33 -3.14 -2.69
N ARG A 32 4.36 -2.48 -3.22
CA ARG A 32 5.64 -2.29 -2.52
C ARG A 32 5.92 -0.82 -2.23
N VAL A 33 6.26 -0.55 -0.97
CA VAL A 33 6.72 0.75 -0.47
C VAL A 33 8.07 0.53 0.19
N ASP A 34 9.11 1.22 -0.25
CA ASP A 34 10.48 1.11 0.29
C ASP A 34 10.97 -0.35 0.44
N GLY A 35 10.65 -1.21 -0.53
CA GLY A 35 11.02 -2.63 -0.52
C GLY A 35 10.17 -3.51 0.41
N GLN A 36 9.32 -2.93 1.27
CA GLN A 36 8.35 -3.67 2.07
C GLN A 36 7.10 -3.98 1.25
N LYS A 37 6.61 -5.21 1.37
CA LYS A 37 5.36 -5.65 0.76
C LYS A 37 4.19 -5.19 1.64
N ILE A 38 3.28 -4.41 1.08
CA ILE A 38 2.16 -3.79 1.79
C ILE A 38 0.88 -4.09 1.04
N MET A 39 -0.12 -4.58 1.78
CA MET A 39 -1.47 -4.79 1.29
C MET A 39 -2.30 -3.56 1.64
N LEU A 40 -2.89 -2.93 0.62
CA LEU A 40 -3.73 -1.74 0.77
C LEU A 40 -5.08 -1.97 0.11
N LYS A 41 -6.11 -1.30 0.64
CA LYS A 41 -7.36 -1.14 -0.08
C LYS A 41 -7.24 -0.05 -1.12
N SER A 42 -7.96 -0.24 -2.22
CA SER A 42 -8.04 0.70 -3.33
C SER A 42 -8.48 2.12 -2.91
N GLU A 43 -9.27 2.24 -1.84
CA GLU A 43 -9.78 3.51 -1.28
C GLU A 43 -8.67 4.47 -0.79
N PHE A 44 -7.48 3.96 -0.46
CA PHE A 44 -6.37 4.77 0.06
C PHE A 44 -5.35 5.17 -1.00
N MET A 45 -5.56 4.76 -2.25
CA MET A 45 -4.73 5.15 -3.38
C MET A 45 -5.46 6.14 -4.27
N LYS A 46 -4.69 7.10 -4.79
CA LYS A 46 -5.13 7.96 -5.88
C LYS A 46 -4.28 7.65 -7.10
N LYS A 47 -4.92 7.27 -8.20
CA LYS A 47 -4.23 7.13 -9.49
C LYS A 47 -3.82 8.55 -9.92
N ALA A 48 -2.51 8.75 -10.07
CA ALA A 48 -1.93 9.93 -10.70
C ALA A 48 -1.74 9.67 -12.20
#